data_AF-A0A2V9NB32-F1
#
_entry.id   AF-A0A2V9NB32-F1
#
_cell.length_a   1.000
_cell.length_b   1.000
_cell.length_c   1.000
_cell.angle_alpha   90.00
_cell.angle_beta   90.00
_cell.angle_gamma   90.00
#
_symmetry.space_group_name_H-M   'P 1'
#
loop_
_entity.id
_entity.type
_entity.pdbx_description
1 polymer ?
#
loop_
_entity_poly.entity_id
_entity_poly.type
_entity_poly.pdbx_seq_one_letter_code
_entity_poly.pdbx_strand_id
1 'polypeptide(L)'
;MTTIALTELLGAPVTDSSGTFGGRVREVALTPGDDLANVSTLIVRTKKGDRLLPFSAVSSINGGIRATSAASNWGVVEGEGLFLLERDLLDQQIIDVHGRKVVRVNDVDLFPETTNGHVQLKVASVDVGARGAIRRLLKGIVPMVALNPLLQKIPPRLIPWDFVDLIETDPARRVKLKISHERLAKLHPADIADIVEELTPGEREAVFETLDEEVAAGALEEVQPKVKRSIVESLDSERAAEIVEEMNPDAAADLLATLPEERSSQILRDMAPEERDEVA
;
A
#
# COMPACT_ATOMS: atom_id res chain seq x y z
N MET A 1 8.43 2.67 -24.03
CA MET A 1 8.13 4.03 -23.51
C MET A 1 8.74 4.14 -22.13
N THR A 2 9.23 5.31 -21.75
CA THR A 2 10.04 5.51 -20.54
C THR A 2 9.15 5.75 -19.32
N THR A 3 9.35 4.97 -18.24
CA THR A 3 8.78 5.24 -16.92
C THR A 3 9.47 6.43 -16.28
N ILE A 4 8.78 7.08 -15.34
CA ILE A 4 9.27 8.19 -14.53
C ILE A 4 9.22 7.76 -13.07
N ALA A 5 10.35 7.79 -12.38
CA ALA A 5 10.36 7.48 -10.95
C ALA A 5 9.64 8.58 -10.16
N LEU A 6 8.86 8.21 -9.15
CA LEU A 6 8.19 9.13 -8.24
C LEU A 6 9.20 10.08 -7.60
N THR A 7 10.35 9.58 -7.17
CA THR A 7 11.42 10.41 -6.59
C THR A 7 11.99 11.46 -7.56
N GLU A 8 11.84 11.28 -8.89
CA GLU A 8 12.21 12.29 -9.89
C GLU A 8 11.13 13.36 -10.05
N LEU A 9 9.85 12.99 -9.90
CA LEU A 9 8.74 13.96 -9.88
C LEU A 9 8.74 14.79 -8.60
N LEU A 10 9.05 14.18 -7.45
CA LEU A 10 9.10 14.89 -6.17
C LEU A 10 10.18 15.99 -6.20
N GLY A 11 9.74 17.24 -6.01
CA GLY A 11 10.56 18.44 -6.13
C GLY A 11 10.71 19.00 -7.55
N ALA A 12 10.13 18.36 -8.57
CA ALA A 12 10.16 18.86 -9.95
C ALA A 12 9.48 20.24 -10.05
N PRO A 13 10.01 21.16 -10.87
CA PRO A 13 9.41 22.49 -11.05
C PRO A 13 8.07 22.38 -11.78
N VAL A 14 7.09 23.15 -11.31
CA VAL A 14 5.77 23.28 -11.95
C VAL A 14 5.65 24.68 -12.53
N THR A 15 5.34 24.76 -13.81
CA THR A 15 5.04 26.01 -14.53
C THR A 15 3.56 26.10 -14.84
N ASP A 16 3.00 27.30 -14.80
CA ASP A 16 1.60 27.54 -15.10
C ASP A 16 1.33 27.77 -16.59
N SER A 17 0.07 28.03 -16.94
CA SER A 17 -0.35 28.32 -18.33
C SER A 17 0.40 29.48 -19.01
N SER A 18 0.94 30.43 -18.24
CA SER A 18 1.73 31.55 -18.77
C SER A 18 3.21 31.20 -18.97
N GLY A 19 3.64 30.00 -18.56
CA GLY A 19 5.03 29.59 -18.50
C GLY A 19 5.78 30.11 -17.27
N THR A 20 5.09 30.77 -16.34
CA THR A 20 5.68 31.28 -15.10
C THR A 20 5.87 30.14 -14.10
N PHE A 21 6.94 30.19 -13.31
CA PHE A 21 7.17 29.24 -12.22
C PHE A 21 6.09 29.36 -11.15
N GLY A 22 5.28 28.31 -10.99
CA GLY A 22 4.20 28.22 -10.01
C GLY A 22 4.60 27.56 -8.69
N GLY A 23 5.60 26.67 -8.69
CA GLY A 23 6.05 25.98 -7.48
C GLY A 23 6.83 24.70 -7.77
N ARG A 24 6.90 23.80 -6.79
CA ARG A 24 7.49 22.47 -6.95
C ARG A 24 6.53 21.38 -6.48
N VAL A 25 6.56 20.23 -7.13
CA VAL A 25 5.80 19.06 -6.68
C VAL A 25 6.23 18.70 -5.26
N ARG A 26 5.27 18.63 -4.36
CA ARG A 26 5.42 18.23 -2.97
C ARG A 26 4.99 16.79 -2.76
N GLU A 27 3.87 16.41 -3.35
CA GLU A 27 3.25 15.08 -3.24
C GLU A 27 2.54 14.72 -4.55
N VAL A 28 2.40 13.42 -4.78
CA VAL A 28 1.61 12.85 -5.88
C VAL A 28 0.48 12.04 -5.26
N ALA A 29 -0.76 12.32 -5.64
CA ALA A 29 -1.94 11.76 -5.00
C ALA A 29 -2.76 10.90 -5.95
N LEU A 30 -3.24 9.77 -5.43
CA LEU A 30 -4.29 8.94 -6.03
C LEU A 30 -5.61 9.16 -5.28
N THR A 31 -6.72 8.86 -5.95
CA THR A 31 -8.03 8.82 -5.31
C THR A 31 -8.35 7.38 -4.90
N PRO A 32 -8.60 7.09 -3.60
CA PRO A 32 -9.01 5.77 -3.13
C PRO A 32 -10.25 5.19 -3.82
N GLY A 33 -10.27 3.87 -4.02
CA GLY A 33 -11.41 3.13 -4.56
C GLY A 33 -11.22 2.67 -6.00
N ASP A 34 -11.70 3.45 -6.97
CA ASP A 34 -12.02 2.91 -8.31
C ASP A 34 -10.81 2.65 -9.21
N ASP A 35 -9.74 3.44 -9.09
CA ASP A 35 -8.51 3.22 -9.85
C ASP A 35 -7.30 3.71 -9.05
N LEU A 36 -6.83 2.84 -8.15
CA LEU A 36 -5.62 3.04 -7.38
C LEU A 36 -4.33 2.99 -8.23
N ALA A 37 -4.41 2.90 -9.56
CA ALA A 37 -3.25 3.13 -10.43
C ALA A 37 -3.21 4.57 -10.98
N ASN A 38 -4.35 5.26 -11.12
CA ASN A 38 -4.39 6.59 -11.73
C ASN A 38 -4.02 7.72 -10.77
N VAL A 39 -3.02 8.52 -11.14
CA VAL A 39 -2.71 9.78 -10.46
C VAL A 39 -3.82 10.79 -10.73
N SER A 40 -4.49 11.22 -9.66
CA SER A 40 -5.61 12.14 -9.74
C SER A 40 -5.19 13.60 -9.57
N THR A 41 -4.21 13.88 -8.71
CA THR A 41 -3.79 15.25 -8.36
C THR A 41 -2.32 15.30 -7.95
N LEU A 42 -1.69 16.44 -8.22
CA LEU A 42 -0.39 16.80 -7.69
C LEU A 42 -0.57 17.85 -6.59
N ILE A 43 0.14 17.70 -5.47
CA ILE A 43 0.26 18.77 -4.48
C ILE A 43 1.50 19.58 -4.83
N VAL A 44 1.33 20.88 -5.04
CA VAL A 44 2.40 21.79 -5.44
C VAL A 44 2.69 22.76 -4.30
N ARG A 45 3.93 22.73 -3.79
CA ARG A 45 4.43 23.71 -2.82
C ARG A 45 4.69 25.03 -3.54
N THR A 46 3.86 26.02 -3.24
CA THR A 46 3.99 27.40 -3.75
C THR A 46 4.49 28.34 -2.64
N LYS A 47 4.77 29.60 -2.98
CA LYS A 47 5.08 30.65 -1.98
C LYS A 47 3.93 30.94 -1.02
N LYS A 48 2.68 30.64 -1.41
CA LYS A 48 1.47 30.87 -0.61
C LYS A 48 0.97 29.61 0.11
N GLY A 49 1.82 28.59 0.22
CA GLY A 49 1.50 27.27 0.78
C GLY A 49 1.23 26.23 -0.30
N ASP A 50 0.77 25.05 0.14
CA ASP A 50 0.44 23.95 -0.76
C ASP A 50 -0.83 24.23 -1.56
N ARG A 51 -0.84 23.78 -2.81
CA ARG A 51 -1.96 23.90 -3.74
C ARG A 51 -2.21 22.57 -4.46
N LEU A 52 -3.48 22.25 -4.69
CA LEU A 52 -3.90 21.11 -5.48
C LEU A 52 -3.92 21.48 -6.96
N LEU A 53 -3.15 20.75 -7.76
CA LEU A 53 -3.17 20.78 -9.20
C LEU A 53 -3.76 19.45 -9.71
N PRO A 54 -5.05 19.42 -10.11
CA PRO A 54 -5.65 18.24 -10.71
C PRO A 54 -4.81 17.75 -11.89
N PHE A 55 -4.63 16.44 -12.02
CA PHE A 55 -3.78 15.89 -13.07
C PHE A 55 -4.35 16.19 -14.48
N SER A 56 -5.68 16.34 -14.59
CA SER A 56 -6.36 16.81 -15.80
C SER A 56 -5.91 18.21 -16.28
N ALA A 57 -5.34 19.02 -15.38
CA ALA A 57 -4.77 20.32 -15.70
C ALA A 57 -3.26 20.25 -16.01
N VAL A 58 -2.69 19.05 -16.20
CA VAL A 58 -1.30 18.86 -16.65
C VAL A 58 -1.27 18.63 -18.16
N SER A 59 -0.47 19.43 -18.86
CA SER A 59 -0.30 19.34 -20.32
C SER A 59 0.89 18.50 -20.76
N SER A 60 1.96 18.48 -19.96
CA SER A 60 3.19 17.74 -20.29
C SER A 60 4.06 17.51 -19.06
N ILE A 61 4.83 16.42 -19.08
CA ILE A 61 5.90 16.11 -18.12
C ILE A 61 7.21 15.98 -18.91
N ASN A 62 8.09 16.98 -18.83
CA ASN A 62 9.39 16.96 -19.51
C ASN A 62 10.41 17.84 -18.77
N GLY A 63 11.23 17.24 -17.91
CA GLY A 63 12.16 17.98 -17.03
C GLY A 63 11.47 18.89 -16.00
N GLY A 64 10.15 18.76 -15.87
CA GLY A 64 9.25 19.61 -15.09
C GLY A 64 7.81 19.40 -15.54
N ILE A 65 6.87 20.00 -14.82
CA ILE A 65 5.44 19.86 -15.06
C ILE A 65 4.90 21.17 -15.63
N ARG A 66 4.09 21.10 -16.69
CA ARG A 66 3.42 22.25 -17.27
C ARG A 66 1.92 22.14 -17.07
N ALA A 67 1.34 23.07 -16.32
CA ALA A 67 -0.09 23.16 -16.12
C ALA A 67 -0.77 23.95 -17.25
N THR A 68 -2.04 23.64 -17.51
CA THR A 68 -2.92 24.37 -18.44
C THR A 68 -3.64 25.55 -17.79
N SER A 69 -3.57 25.68 -16.46
CA SER A 69 -4.21 26.73 -15.67
C SER A 69 -3.18 27.68 -15.05
N ALA A 70 -3.62 28.88 -14.67
CA ALA A 70 -2.81 29.82 -13.88
C ALA A 70 -2.63 29.32 -12.44
N ALA A 71 -1.46 29.57 -11.84
CA ALA A 71 -1.16 29.10 -10.48
C ALA A 71 -2.11 29.66 -9.40
N SER A 72 -2.74 30.81 -9.65
CA SER A 72 -3.76 31.39 -8.78
C SER A 72 -5.04 30.55 -8.68
N ASN A 73 -5.29 29.69 -9.67
CA ASN A 73 -6.53 28.92 -9.79
C ASN A 73 -6.37 27.49 -9.24
N TRP A 74 -5.18 27.13 -8.75
CA TRP A 74 -4.96 25.84 -8.12
C TRP A 74 -5.63 25.82 -6.75
N GLY A 75 -6.29 24.71 -6.43
CA GLY A 75 -7.11 24.56 -5.23
C GLY A 75 -6.28 24.63 -3.95
N VAL A 76 -6.93 24.89 -2.81
CA VAL A 76 -6.31 24.70 -1.50
C VAL A 76 -6.36 23.22 -1.15
N VAL A 77 -5.34 22.73 -0.44
CA VAL A 77 -5.37 21.37 0.12
C VAL A 77 -6.34 21.38 1.30
N GLU A 78 -7.55 20.87 1.11
CA GLU A 78 -8.48 20.56 2.19
C GLU A 78 -8.35 19.07 2.51
N GLY A 79 -8.15 18.73 3.79
CA GLY A 79 -8.00 17.34 4.24
C GLY A 79 -9.26 16.51 3.94
N GLU A 80 -9.25 15.19 3.91
CA GLU A 80 -8.21 14.20 4.14
C GLU A 80 -8.82 12.92 3.52
N GLY A 81 -8.10 12.18 2.69
CA GLY A 81 -8.67 11.07 1.90
C GLY A 81 -8.00 10.82 0.55
N LEU A 82 -6.91 11.52 0.27
CA LEU A 82 -6.02 11.19 -0.84
C LEU A 82 -5.01 10.13 -0.37
N PHE A 83 -4.70 9.20 -1.26
CA PHE A 83 -3.57 8.29 -1.10
C PHE A 83 -2.32 8.98 -1.64
N LEU A 84 -1.42 9.41 -0.77
CA LEU A 84 -0.23 10.18 -1.11
C LEU A 84 0.94 9.24 -1.33
N LEU A 85 1.49 9.18 -2.54
CA LEU A 85 2.50 8.18 -2.88
C LEU A 85 3.80 8.31 -2.08
N GLU A 86 4.26 9.51 -1.71
CA GLU A 86 5.47 9.64 -0.88
C GLU A 86 5.17 9.21 0.57
N ARG A 87 4.07 9.66 1.16
CA ARG A 87 3.72 9.35 2.56
C ARG A 87 3.27 7.90 2.76
N ASP A 88 2.39 7.42 1.90
CA ASP A 88 1.60 6.18 2.09
C ASP A 88 2.19 4.98 1.36
N LEU A 89 3.17 5.17 0.46
CA LEU A 89 3.75 4.07 -0.30
C LEU A 89 5.27 4.00 -0.20
N LEU A 90 6.00 5.11 -0.31
CA LEU A 90 7.45 5.05 -0.12
C LEU A 90 7.80 4.64 1.31
N ASP A 91 8.83 3.80 1.43
CA ASP A 91 9.32 3.31 2.72
C ASP A 91 8.31 2.47 3.52
N GLN A 92 7.16 2.12 2.94
CA GLN A 92 6.20 1.23 3.56
C GLN A 92 6.47 -0.23 3.21
N GLN A 93 5.97 -1.12 4.07
CA GLN A 93 5.88 -2.54 3.78
C GLN A 93 4.63 -2.80 2.94
N ILE A 94 4.79 -3.65 1.92
CA ILE A 94 3.72 -4.12 1.06
C ILE A 94 3.85 -5.63 0.89
N ILE A 95 2.76 -6.28 0.51
CA ILE A 95 2.77 -7.69 0.15
C ILE A 95 2.97 -7.82 -1.35
N ASP A 96 3.98 -8.59 -1.75
CA ASP A 96 4.17 -9.05 -3.12
C ASP A 96 3.41 -10.37 -3.29
N VAL A 97 2.20 -10.32 -3.83
CA VAL A 97 1.36 -11.54 -3.96
C VAL A 97 1.97 -12.55 -4.94
N HIS A 98 2.77 -12.08 -5.91
CA HIS A 98 3.43 -12.96 -6.86
C HIS A 98 4.68 -13.61 -6.26
N GLY A 99 5.47 -12.82 -5.54
CA GLY A 99 6.68 -13.26 -4.86
C GLY A 99 6.45 -13.94 -3.51
N ARG A 100 5.21 -13.92 -3.00
CA ARG A 100 4.77 -14.47 -1.71
C ARG A 100 5.64 -14.04 -0.53
N LYS A 101 5.79 -12.73 -0.35
CA LYS A 101 6.63 -12.17 0.71
C LYS A 101 6.29 -10.72 0.99
N VAL A 102 6.80 -10.24 2.11
CA VAL A 102 6.70 -8.85 2.51
C VAL A 102 7.94 -8.10 2.03
N VAL A 103 7.74 -6.96 1.38
CA VAL A 103 8.82 -6.16 0.80
C VAL A 103 8.66 -4.69 1.17
N ARG A 104 9.78 -3.98 1.24
CA ARG A 104 9.80 -2.53 1.47
C ARG A 104 9.89 -1.78 0.15
N VAL A 105 9.04 -0.78 -0.01
CA VAL A 105 9.04 0.09 -1.19
C VAL A 105 10.18 1.11 -1.12
N ASN A 106 11.03 1.13 -2.15
CA ASN A 106 12.09 2.11 -2.28
C ASN A 106 11.74 3.26 -3.23
N ASP A 107 11.01 2.96 -4.30
CA ASP A 107 10.53 3.94 -5.28
C ASP A 107 9.26 3.43 -5.98
N VAL A 108 8.61 4.31 -6.74
CA VAL A 108 7.41 3.99 -7.52
C VAL A 108 7.62 4.44 -8.96
N ASP A 109 7.46 3.54 -9.90
CA ASP A 109 7.57 3.83 -11.32
C ASP A 109 6.20 4.22 -11.88
N LEU A 110 6.16 5.42 -12.43
CA LEU A 110 4.97 6.03 -13.01
C LEU A 110 5.07 6.00 -14.53
N PHE A 111 3.97 5.68 -15.19
CA PHE A 111 3.88 5.59 -16.63
C PHE A 111 3.00 6.72 -17.19
N PRO A 112 3.59 7.67 -17.94
CA PRO A 112 2.82 8.69 -18.62
C PRO A 112 2.15 8.08 -19.85
N GLU A 113 0.82 8.11 -19.88
CA GLU A 113 0.01 7.65 -21.01
C GLU A 113 -0.68 8.86 -21.65
N THR A 114 -0.69 8.94 -22.98
CA THR A 114 -1.41 10.02 -23.69
C THR A 114 -2.64 9.43 -24.36
N THR A 115 -3.81 9.77 -23.83
CA THR A 115 -5.11 9.28 -24.33
C THR A 115 -5.95 10.47 -24.75
N ASN A 116 -6.45 10.47 -25.99
CA ASN A 116 -7.29 11.55 -26.54
C ASN A 116 -6.68 12.96 -26.41
N GLY A 117 -5.35 13.07 -26.50
CA GLY A 117 -4.63 14.35 -26.37
C GLY A 117 -4.45 14.85 -24.93
N HIS A 118 -4.88 14.09 -23.92
CA HIS A 118 -4.66 14.37 -22.51
C HIS A 118 -3.57 13.46 -21.96
N VAL A 119 -2.66 14.03 -21.15
CA VAL A 119 -1.66 13.25 -20.43
C VAL A 119 -2.32 12.68 -19.17
N GLN A 120 -2.17 11.38 -18.98
CA GLN A 120 -2.48 10.64 -17.77
C GLN A 120 -1.18 10.10 -17.19
N LEU A 121 -1.18 9.81 -15.89
CA LEU A 121 -0.04 9.22 -15.22
C LEU A 121 -0.54 8.09 -14.34
N LYS A 122 -0.02 6.89 -14.59
CA LYS A 122 -0.43 5.67 -13.90
C LYS A 122 0.72 5.11 -13.08
N VAL A 123 0.43 4.50 -11.95
CA VAL A 123 1.38 3.64 -11.23
C VAL A 123 1.53 2.36 -12.04
N ALA A 124 2.76 2.11 -12.51
CA ALA A 124 3.06 0.90 -13.28
C ALA A 124 3.62 -0.20 -12.39
N SER A 125 4.61 0.15 -11.56
CA SER A 125 5.28 -0.80 -10.69
C SER A 125 5.90 -0.12 -9.49
N VAL A 126 6.19 -0.92 -8.47
CA VAL A 126 6.93 -0.53 -7.27
C VAL A 126 8.35 -1.08 -7.35
N ASP A 127 9.36 -0.23 -7.10
CA ASP A 127 10.77 -0.65 -7.02
C ASP A 127 11.10 -1.02 -5.57
N VAL A 128 11.46 -2.29 -5.37
CA VAL A 128 11.90 -2.85 -4.09
C VAL A 128 13.40 -3.13 -4.07
N GLY A 129 14.12 -2.73 -5.12
CA GLY A 129 15.55 -2.91 -5.28
C GLY A 129 16.38 -1.81 -4.60
N ALA A 130 17.66 -2.09 -4.38
CA ALA A 130 18.61 -1.14 -3.81
C ALA A 130 18.81 0.11 -4.68
N ARG A 131 18.45 0.05 -5.97
CA ARG A 131 18.59 1.16 -6.92
C ARG A 131 17.76 2.37 -6.48
N GLY A 132 16.47 2.20 -6.18
CA GLY A 132 15.62 3.25 -5.65
C GLY A 132 16.16 3.85 -4.35
N ALA A 133 16.59 2.99 -3.43
CA ALA A 133 17.14 3.41 -2.14
C ALA A 133 18.40 4.29 -2.28
N ILE A 134 19.35 3.87 -3.14
CA ILE A 134 20.59 4.62 -3.41
C ILE A 134 20.25 5.97 -4.05
N ARG A 135 19.33 6.00 -5.03
CA ARG A 135 18.88 7.24 -5.68
C ARG A 135 18.36 8.24 -4.66
N ARG A 136 17.56 7.76 -3.70
CA ARG A 136 16.96 8.57 -2.63
C ARG A 136 18.01 9.10 -1.64
N LEU A 137 18.92 8.25 -1.19
CA LEU A 137 19.97 8.61 -0.22
C LEU A 137 20.99 9.60 -0.78
N LEU A 138 21.30 9.53 -2.09
CA LEU A 138 22.31 10.38 -2.71
C LEU A 138 21.72 11.64 -3.38
N LYS A 139 20.39 11.81 -3.36
CA LYS A 139 19.70 12.99 -3.89
C LYS A 139 20.18 14.25 -3.16
N GLY A 140 20.83 15.16 -3.88
CA GLY A 140 21.37 16.42 -3.35
C GLY A 140 22.83 16.35 -2.88
N ILE A 141 23.40 15.16 -2.72
CA ILE A 141 24.83 14.96 -2.42
C ILE A 141 25.63 14.78 -3.71
N VAL A 142 25.08 13.99 -4.65
CA VAL A 142 25.73 13.68 -5.93
C VAL A 142 24.81 14.10 -7.08
N PRO A 143 25.33 14.78 -8.14
CA PRO A 143 24.53 15.10 -9.32
C PRO A 143 23.96 13.85 -9.99
N MET A 144 22.67 13.86 -10.34
CA MET A 144 21.98 12.71 -10.96
C MET A 144 22.65 12.22 -12.25
N VAL A 145 23.26 13.12 -13.02
CA VAL A 145 23.99 12.79 -14.25
C VAL A 145 25.18 11.86 -13.98
N ALA A 146 25.82 11.98 -12.82
CA ALA A 146 26.93 11.12 -12.42
C ALA A 146 26.45 9.79 -11.80
N LEU A 147 25.28 9.77 -11.16
CA LEU A 147 24.70 8.57 -10.53
C LEU A 147 24.09 7.61 -11.55
N ASN A 148 23.45 8.12 -12.60
CA ASN A 148 22.73 7.33 -13.60
C ASN A 148 23.54 6.14 -14.17
N PRO A 149 24.78 6.30 -14.68
CA PRO A 149 25.53 5.18 -15.26
C PRO A 149 25.90 4.11 -14.23
N LEU A 150 26.05 4.47 -12.95
CA LEU A 150 26.32 3.51 -11.88
C LEU A 150 25.05 2.75 -11.49
N LEU A 151 23.93 3.46 -11.33
CA LEU A 151 22.63 2.89 -10.97
C LEU A 151 22.08 1.95 -12.06
N GLN A 152 22.41 2.20 -13.33
CA GLN A 152 22.03 1.33 -14.44
C GLN A 152 22.66 -0.08 -14.38
N LYS A 153 23.76 -0.26 -13.62
CA LYS A 153 24.38 -1.58 -13.44
C LYS A 153 23.67 -2.44 -12.38
N ILE A 154 22.82 -1.83 -11.56
CA ILE A 154 22.05 -2.53 -10.53
C ILE A 154 20.76 -3.05 -11.16
N PRO A 155 20.51 -4.37 -11.14
CA PRO A 155 19.29 -4.92 -11.74
C PRO A 155 18.07 -4.36 -11.02
N PRO A 156 17.04 -3.90 -11.77
CA PRO A 156 15.82 -3.42 -11.17
C PRO A 156 15.06 -4.60 -10.55
N ARG A 157 14.41 -4.38 -9.40
CA ARG A 157 13.48 -5.33 -8.79
C ARG A 157 12.13 -4.65 -8.71
N LEU A 158 11.33 -4.86 -9.75
CA LEU A 158 10.05 -4.20 -9.94
C LEU A 158 8.93 -5.21 -9.68
N ILE A 159 7.92 -4.76 -8.94
CA ILE A 159 6.68 -5.49 -8.74
C ILE A 159 5.59 -4.70 -9.47
N PRO A 160 4.94 -5.28 -10.50
CA PRO A 160 3.78 -4.67 -11.14
C PRO A 160 2.72 -4.25 -10.12
N TRP A 161 2.08 -3.11 -10.33
CA TRP A 161 1.07 -2.59 -9.40
C TRP A 161 -0.07 -3.59 -9.13
N ASP A 162 -0.43 -4.40 -10.13
CA ASP A 162 -1.47 -5.43 -10.02
C ASP A 162 -1.12 -6.58 -9.08
N PHE A 163 0.14 -6.67 -8.63
CA PHE A 163 0.62 -7.67 -7.66
C PHE A 163 0.98 -7.06 -6.30
N VAL A 164 0.69 -5.77 -6.10
CA VAL A 164 0.91 -5.10 -4.81
C VAL A 164 -0.36 -5.18 -3.99
N ASP A 165 -0.24 -5.67 -2.75
CA ASP A 165 -1.26 -5.53 -1.72
C ASP A 165 -0.73 -4.62 -0.61
N LEU A 166 -1.54 -3.64 -0.19
CA LEU A 166 -1.11 -2.58 0.73
C LEU A 166 -1.47 -2.95 2.16
N ILE A 167 -0.54 -2.73 3.08
CA ILE A 167 -0.77 -2.99 4.50
C ILE A 167 -1.01 -1.65 5.19
N GLU A 168 -2.16 -1.50 5.83
CA GLU A 168 -2.47 -0.33 6.66
C GLU A 168 -2.97 -0.79 8.03
N THR A 169 -2.17 -0.50 9.05
CA THR A 169 -2.45 -0.89 10.43
C THR A 169 -3.51 -0.02 11.09
N ASP A 170 -3.68 1.24 10.66
CA ASP A 170 -4.67 2.16 11.21
C ASP A 170 -6.07 1.87 10.61
N PRO A 171 -7.04 1.35 11.39
CA PRO A 171 -8.35 0.97 10.85
C PRO A 171 -9.10 2.15 10.22
N ALA A 172 -9.01 3.34 10.84
CA ALA A 172 -9.66 4.54 10.33
C ALA A 172 -9.06 4.95 8.98
N ARG A 173 -7.75 4.77 8.80
CA ARG A 173 -7.09 5.05 7.53
C ARG A 173 -7.36 3.98 6.48
N ARG A 174 -7.40 2.70 6.88
CA ARG A 174 -7.71 1.57 5.99
C ARG A 174 -9.08 1.73 5.32
N VAL A 175 -10.10 2.06 6.11
CA VAL A 175 -11.46 2.37 5.61
C VAL A 175 -11.45 3.57 4.67
N LYS A 176 -10.75 4.65 5.06
CA LYS A 176 -10.67 5.89 4.29
C LYS A 176 -9.95 5.72 2.95
N LEU A 177 -8.92 4.89 2.91
CA LEU A 177 -8.16 4.55 1.73
C LEU A 177 -8.78 3.38 0.94
N LYS A 178 -9.89 2.82 1.43
CA LYS A 178 -10.61 1.68 0.82
C LYS A 178 -9.65 0.54 0.44
N ILE A 179 -8.72 0.23 1.34
CA ILE A 179 -7.75 -0.84 1.11
C ILE A 179 -8.49 -2.17 1.25
N SER A 180 -8.46 -3.00 0.20
CA SER A 180 -8.96 -4.37 0.20
C SER A 180 -7.84 -5.36 -0.12
N HIS A 181 -7.90 -6.55 0.47
CA HIS A 181 -6.94 -7.64 0.27
C HIS A 181 -7.42 -8.68 -0.77
N GLU A 182 -8.15 -8.24 -1.80
CA GLU A 182 -8.74 -9.12 -2.83
C GLU A 182 -7.70 -9.93 -3.61
N ARG A 183 -6.46 -9.43 -3.68
CA ARG A 183 -5.35 -10.12 -4.37
C ARG A 183 -4.75 -11.17 -3.45
N LEU A 184 -4.51 -10.82 -2.19
CA LEU A 184 -4.06 -11.76 -1.17
C LEU A 184 -5.05 -12.92 -0.99
N ALA A 185 -6.36 -12.63 -0.97
CA ALA A 185 -7.42 -13.63 -0.80
C ALA A 185 -7.51 -14.67 -1.93
N LYS A 186 -6.80 -14.47 -3.05
CA LYS A 186 -6.72 -15.44 -4.16
C LYS A 186 -5.55 -16.41 -4.02
N LEU A 187 -4.68 -16.22 -3.04
CA LEU A 187 -3.56 -17.11 -2.78
C LEU A 187 -4.03 -18.36 -2.02
N HIS A 188 -3.20 -19.40 -2.05
CA HIS A 188 -3.44 -20.59 -1.25
C HIS A 188 -3.24 -20.26 0.25
N PRO A 189 -4.01 -20.85 1.18
CA PRO A 189 -3.85 -20.64 2.62
C PRO A 189 -2.39 -20.70 3.13
N ALA A 190 -1.64 -21.72 2.72
CA ALA A 190 -0.21 -21.85 3.05
C ALA A 190 0.66 -20.68 2.55
N ASP A 191 0.35 -20.10 1.39
CA ASP A 191 1.09 -18.94 0.87
C ASP A 191 0.76 -17.67 1.68
N ILE A 192 -0.49 -17.54 2.15
CA ILE A 192 -0.90 -16.44 3.03
C ILE A 192 -0.21 -16.59 4.39
N ALA A 193 -0.12 -17.82 4.92
CA ALA A 193 0.60 -18.11 6.15
C ALA A 193 2.08 -17.70 6.07
N ASP A 194 2.79 -18.09 5.01
CA ASP A 194 4.18 -17.69 4.77
C ASP A 194 4.36 -16.16 4.80
N ILE A 195 3.45 -15.42 4.15
CA ILE A 195 3.47 -13.95 4.13
C ILE A 195 3.24 -13.37 5.53
N VAL A 196 2.20 -13.84 6.21
CA VAL A 196 1.79 -13.36 7.55
C VAL A 196 2.88 -13.59 8.58
N GLU A 197 3.64 -14.68 8.46
CA GLU A 197 4.75 -14.97 9.37
C GLU A 197 5.88 -13.93 9.29
N GLU A 198 6.08 -13.30 8.13
CA GLU A 198 7.04 -12.20 7.95
C GLU A 198 6.55 -10.84 8.50
N LEU A 199 5.25 -10.70 8.76
CA LEU A 199 4.64 -9.45 9.22
C LEU A 199 4.89 -9.16 10.70
N THR A 200 4.84 -7.89 11.07
CA THR A 200 4.80 -7.46 12.47
C THR A 200 3.42 -7.75 13.08
N PRO A 201 3.27 -7.84 14.42
CA PRO A 201 1.99 -8.19 15.04
C PRO A 201 0.80 -7.32 14.60
N GLY A 202 0.98 -5.99 14.54
CA GLY A 202 -0.09 -5.08 14.10
C GLY A 202 -0.42 -5.19 12.61
N GLU A 203 0.54 -5.57 11.77
CA GLU A 203 0.27 -5.85 10.35
C GLU A 203 -0.48 -7.17 10.17
N ARG A 204 -0.18 -8.19 10.98
CA ARG A 204 -0.94 -9.45 10.97
C ARG A 204 -2.39 -9.20 11.39
N GLU A 205 -2.59 -8.50 12.50
CA GLU A 205 -3.92 -8.09 12.97
C GLU A 205 -4.71 -7.39 11.85
N ALA A 206 -4.11 -6.39 11.20
CA ALA A 206 -4.75 -5.66 10.11
C ALA A 206 -5.18 -6.54 8.93
N VAL A 207 -4.36 -7.53 8.57
CA VAL A 207 -4.68 -8.51 7.52
C VAL A 207 -5.86 -9.40 7.94
N PHE A 208 -5.83 -9.96 9.16
CA PHE A 208 -6.89 -10.87 9.64
C PHE A 208 -8.22 -10.16 9.95
N GLU A 209 -8.19 -8.86 10.27
CA GLU A 209 -9.39 -8.03 10.40
C GLU A 209 -10.13 -7.82 9.07
N THR A 210 -9.48 -8.05 7.92
CA THR A 210 -10.04 -7.66 6.61
C THR A 210 -10.11 -8.78 5.58
N LEU A 211 -9.41 -9.89 5.80
CA LEU A 211 -9.64 -11.11 5.04
C LEU A 211 -11.04 -11.66 5.31
N ASP A 212 -11.58 -12.41 4.35
CA ASP A 212 -12.78 -13.21 4.55
C ASP A 212 -12.51 -14.33 5.59
N GLU A 213 -13.53 -14.73 6.35
CA GLU A 213 -13.41 -15.69 7.46
C GLU A 213 -12.88 -17.04 7.01
N GLU A 214 -13.38 -17.58 5.90
CA GLU A 214 -12.95 -18.87 5.35
C GLU A 214 -11.45 -18.83 4.95
N VAL A 215 -11.05 -17.73 4.30
CA VAL A 215 -9.66 -17.52 3.87
C VAL A 215 -8.74 -17.33 5.08
N ALA A 216 -9.20 -16.55 6.07
CA ALA A 216 -8.47 -16.30 7.30
C ALA A 216 -8.30 -17.59 8.11
N ALA A 217 -9.35 -18.41 8.24
CA ALA A 217 -9.32 -19.69 8.94
C ALA A 217 -8.30 -20.64 8.31
N GLY A 218 -8.38 -20.84 6.99
CA GLY A 218 -7.41 -21.66 6.27
C GLY A 218 -5.98 -21.17 6.45
N ALA A 219 -5.74 -19.85 6.34
CA ALA A 219 -4.39 -19.30 6.56
C ALA A 219 -3.93 -19.53 8.01
N LEU A 220 -4.82 -19.31 8.99
CA LEU A 220 -4.53 -19.50 10.41
C LEU A 220 -4.20 -20.97 10.74
N GLU A 221 -4.79 -21.94 10.05
CA GLU A 221 -4.46 -23.35 10.18
C GLU A 221 -3.00 -23.66 9.81
N GLU A 222 -2.52 -23.06 8.73
CA GLU A 222 -1.18 -23.30 8.19
C GLU A 222 -0.07 -22.52 8.93
N VAL A 223 -0.42 -21.44 9.63
CA VAL A 223 0.52 -20.61 10.40
C VAL A 223 1.14 -21.38 11.58
N GLN A 224 2.43 -21.15 11.84
CA GLN A 224 3.15 -21.70 12.98
C GLN A 224 2.44 -21.42 14.33
N PRO A 225 2.38 -22.39 15.27
CA PRO A 225 1.58 -22.29 16.49
C PRO A 225 1.80 -21.02 17.33
N LYS A 226 3.05 -20.56 17.43
CA LYS A 226 3.39 -19.34 18.18
C LYS A 226 2.82 -18.08 17.54
N VAL A 227 2.87 -18.01 16.21
CA VAL A 227 2.33 -16.87 15.44
C VAL A 227 0.81 -16.94 15.44
N LYS A 228 0.23 -18.12 15.24
CA LYS A 228 -1.20 -18.41 15.31
C LYS A 228 -1.83 -17.85 16.59
N ARG A 229 -1.27 -18.24 17.74
CA ARG A 229 -1.67 -17.71 19.05
C ARG A 229 -1.56 -16.19 19.14
N SER A 230 -0.44 -15.62 18.68
CA SER A 230 -0.23 -14.17 18.72
C SER A 230 -1.26 -13.39 17.90
N ILE A 231 -1.75 -13.95 16.79
CA ILE A 231 -2.78 -13.33 15.95
C ILE A 231 -4.13 -13.36 16.68
N VAL A 232 -4.52 -14.52 17.19
CA VAL A 232 -5.82 -14.70 17.87
C VAL A 232 -5.91 -13.90 19.17
N GLU A 233 -4.77 -13.70 19.85
CA GLU A 233 -4.69 -12.83 21.03
C GLU A 233 -4.78 -11.33 20.71
N SER A 234 -4.42 -10.90 19.48
CA SER A 234 -4.52 -9.48 19.09
C SER A 234 -5.90 -9.10 18.56
N LEU A 235 -6.61 -10.02 17.91
CA LEU A 235 -7.95 -9.77 17.39
C LEU A 235 -8.96 -9.50 18.50
N ASP A 236 -10.07 -8.82 18.19
CA ASP A 236 -11.22 -8.80 19.09
C ASP A 236 -11.86 -10.21 19.18
N SER A 237 -12.64 -10.45 20.24
CA SER A 237 -13.19 -11.78 20.49
C SER A 237 -14.21 -12.23 19.45
N GLU A 238 -15.00 -11.29 18.92
CA GLU A 238 -16.03 -11.56 17.90
C GLU A 238 -15.34 -11.98 16.61
N ARG A 239 -14.37 -11.20 16.15
CA ARG A 239 -13.59 -11.53 14.95
C ARG A 239 -12.81 -12.84 15.08
N ALA A 240 -12.23 -13.10 16.25
CA ALA A 240 -11.54 -14.35 16.52
C ALA A 240 -12.50 -15.55 16.50
N ALA A 241 -13.73 -15.39 17.01
CA ALA A 241 -14.75 -16.43 16.97
C ALA A 241 -15.17 -16.74 15.54
N GLU A 242 -15.50 -15.72 14.74
CA GLU A 242 -15.86 -15.89 13.32
C GLU A 242 -14.80 -16.70 12.54
N ILE A 243 -13.52 -16.39 12.74
CA ILE A 243 -12.43 -17.11 12.07
C ILE A 243 -12.28 -18.53 12.60
N VAL A 244 -12.43 -18.74 13.91
CA VAL A 244 -12.26 -20.07 14.53
C VAL A 244 -13.42 -21.01 14.18
N GLU A 245 -14.62 -20.48 13.95
CA GLU A 245 -15.78 -21.26 13.46
C GLU A 245 -15.54 -21.89 12.09
N GLU A 246 -14.87 -21.16 11.19
CA GLU A 246 -14.57 -21.65 9.84
C GLU A 246 -13.35 -22.59 9.79
N MET A 247 -12.69 -22.83 10.93
CA MET A 247 -11.57 -23.78 11.00
C MET A 247 -12.04 -25.23 11.12
N ASN A 248 -11.18 -26.16 10.70
CA ASN A 248 -11.33 -27.57 11.00
C ASN A 248 -11.45 -27.79 12.53
N PRO A 249 -12.46 -28.54 13.02
CA PRO A 249 -12.72 -28.67 14.45
C PRO A 249 -11.51 -29.12 15.29
N ASP A 250 -10.73 -30.06 14.77
CA ASP A 250 -9.49 -30.54 15.43
C ASP A 250 -8.46 -29.40 15.58
N ALA A 251 -8.29 -28.58 14.54
CA ALA A 251 -7.34 -27.47 14.54
C ALA A 251 -7.81 -26.32 15.44
N ALA A 252 -9.11 -26.05 15.46
CA ALA A 252 -9.74 -25.08 16.35
C ALA A 252 -9.57 -25.49 17.82
N ALA A 253 -9.89 -26.75 18.16
CA ALA A 253 -9.71 -27.29 19.51
C ALA A 253 -8.25 -27.20 19.97
N ASP A 254 -7.29 -27.59 19.11
CA ASP A 254 -5.86 -27.48 19.38
C ASP A 254 -5.44 -26.03 19.63
N LEU A 255 -5.92 -25.08 18.81
CA LEU A 255 -5.64 -23.66 18.98
C LEU A 255 -6.20 -23.15 20.32
N LEU A 256 -7.48 -23.39 20.61
CA LEU A 256 -8.15 -22.94 21.83
C LEU A 256 -7.46 -23.48 23.09
N ALA A 257 -6.95 -24.71 23.05
CA ALA A 257 -6.20 -25.31 24.16
C ALA A 257 -4.84 -24.63 24.43
N THR A 258 -4.28 -23.89 23.47
CA THR A 258 -3.01 -23.15 23.65
C THR A 258 -3.17 -21.74 24.20
N LEU A 259 -4.41 -21.22 24.20
CA LEU A 259 -4.74 -19.88 24.67
C LEU A 259 -4.91 -19.86 26.21
N PRO A 260 -4.77 -18.69 26.85
CA PRO A 260 -5.22 -18.49 28.22
C PRO A 260 -6.71 -18.85 28.38
N GLU A 261 -7.08 -19.47 29.50
CA GLU A 261 -8.44 -19.96 29.77
C GLU A 261 -9.49 -18.84 29.61
N GLU A 262 -9.18 -17.64 30.09
CA GLU A 262 -10.06 -16.49 29.97
C GLU A 262 -10.29 -16.09 28.51
N ARG A 263 -9.28 -16.20 27.66
CA ARG A 263 -9.36 -15.83 26.23
C ARG A 263 -10.12 -16.89 25.44
N SER A 264 -9.79 -18.17 25.64
CA SER A 264 -10.51 -19.29 25.03
C SER A 264 -12.00 -19.24 25.40
N SER A 265 -12.31 -18.98 26.67
CA SER A 265 -13.69 -18.83 27.14
C SER A 265 -14.43 -17.64 26.55
N GLN A 266 -13.75 -16.56 26.17
CA GLN A 266 -14.38 -15.42 25.50
C GLN A 266 -14.75 -15.80 24.07
N ILE A 267 -13.80 -16.36 23.32
CA ILE A 267 -14.02 -16.80 21.93
C ILE A 267 -15.17 -17.80 21.88
N LEU A 268 -15.15 -18.85 22.71
CA LEU A 268 -16.22 -19.85 22.79
C LEU A 268 -17.60 -19.27 23.14
N ARG A 269 -17.69 -18.12 23.81
CA ARG A 269 -19.00 -17.48 24.11
C ARG A 269 -19.55 -16.71 22.93
N ASP A 270 -18.66 -16.14 22.13
CA ASP A 270 -19.02 -15.37 20.96
C ASP A 270 -19.28 -16.29 19.76
N MET A 271 -18.87 -17.56 19.86
CA MET A 271 -19.18 -18.59 18.86
C MET A 271 -20.65 -19.04 18.81
N ALA A 272 -21.10 -19.48 17.65
CA ALA A 272 -22.35 -20.16 17.42
C ALA A 272 -22.42 -21.45 18.26
N PRO A 273 -23.58 -21.77 18.89
CA PRO A 273 -23.70 -22.92 19.77
C PRO A 273 -23.38 -24.27 19.11
N GLU A 274 -23.69 -24.42 17.82
CA GLU A 274 -23.48 -25.65 17.06
C GLU A 274 -21.98 -25.90 16.86
N GLU A 275 -21.26 -24.92 16.30
CA GLU A 275 -19.80 -24.98 16.10
C GLU A 275 -19.02 -25.12 17.40
N ARG A 276 -19.45 -24.41 18.45
CA ARG A 276 -18.82 -24.48 19.77
C ARG A 276 -18.83 -25.89 20.34
N ASP A 277 -19.93 -26.62 20.16
CA ASP A 277 -20.07 -27.97 20.72
C ASP A 277 -19.20 -28.99 19.95
N GLU A 278 -18.73 -28.68 18.74
CA GLU A 278 -17.80 -29.52 17.96
C GLU A 278 -16.34 -29.39 18.41
N VAL A 279 -15.97 -28.26 19.04
CA VAL A 279 -14.57 -27.94 19.40
C VAL A 279 -14.29 -27.89 20.91
N ALA A 280 -15.33 -27.93 21.75
CA ALA A 280 -15.25 -27.78 23.21
C ALA A 280 -14.84 -29.05 23.99
#